data_AF-A0A918LMZ6-F1
#
_entry.id   AF-A0A918LMZ6-F1
#
_cell.length_a   1.000
_cell.length_b   1.000
_cell.length_c   1.000
_cell.angle_alpha   90.00
_cell.angle_beta   90.00
_cell.angle_gamma   90.00
#
_symmetry.space_group_name_H-M   'P 1'
#
loop_
_entity.id
_entity.type
_entity.pdbx_description
1 polymer ?
#
loop_
_entity_poly.entity_id
_entity_poly.type
_entity_poly.pdbx_seq_one_letter_code
_entity_poly.pdbx_strand_id
1 'polypeptide(L)'
;MTAQPHRSADHAAESSADRSAESSADRTAERDTDRSTGGNAGRSADRSVNRTGVRTVRRGVRLALAVVTAALALPLVTAAATHSRAVPYGDRLTAHTSAAVTAMEPALRVRGHAVEAYDPATGHRRWTYTREGRHPLAVLPLPGHALALWSDGMVTDTVREDGSAVRWHRVIPAFDARSGSVLQPLDPQAKMLAVVTPERIAAYRVADGDLRWILPPRRGCTYVPQRHLRTSDALLIAQPCTEPAAWTAELVAVDEFGRIEPDREPLGNEIPTPKP
;
A
#
# COMPACT_ATOMS: atom_id res chain seq x y z
N MET A 1 -66.95 -26.10 -3.70
CA MET A 1 -67.12 -24.64 -3.79
C MET A 1 -65.84 -24.02 -3.25
N THR A 2 -65.07 -23.20 -3.97
CA THR A 2 -65.30 -22.58 -5.30
C THR A 2 -63.98 -22.62 -6.13
N ALA A 3 -63.91 -22.00 -7.32
CA ALA A 3 -62.99 -22.38 -8.40
C ALA A 3 -61.66 -21.60 -8.55
N GLN A 4 -60.82 -22.14 -9.46
CA GLN A 4 -59.75 -21.55 -10.30
C GLN A 4 -60.25 -20.32 -11.16
N PRO A 5 -59.52 -19.70 -12.14
CA PRO A 5 -58.15 -19.90 -12.73
C PRO A 5 -57.28 -18.59 -12.69
N HIS A 6 -56.17 -18.30 -13.41
CA HIS A 6 -55.28 -18.90 -14.46
C HIS A 6 -53.80 -18.75 -14.00
N ARG A 7 -52.69 -19.25 -14.59
CA ARG A 7 -52.25 -19.84 -15.88
C ARG A 7 -51.76 -18.90 -17.03
N SER A 8 -50.43 -18.87 -17.21
CA SER A 8 -49.62 -18.59 -18.43
C SER A 8 -49.63 -17.22 -19.11
N ALA A 9 -48.42 -16.70 -19.35
CA ALA A 9 -48.04 -15.85 -20.49
C ALA A 9 -46.55 -16.12 -20.80
N ASP A 10 -46.27 -16.87 -21.86
CA ASP A 10 -44.91 -17.30 -22.25
C ASP A 10 -44.36 -16.48 -23.45
N HIS A 11 -43.03 -16.39 -23.51
CA HIS A 11 -42.14 -15.96 -24.61
C HIS A 11 -42.67 -15.26 -25.89
N ALA A 12 -42.28 -13.99 -26.08
CA ALA A 12 -41.77 -13.35 -27.32
C ALA A 12 -41.36 -11.89 -27.00
N ALA A 13 -40.37 -11.22 -27.58
CA ALA A 13 -39.26 -11.56 -28.49
C ALA A 13 -38.00 -10.81 -27.95
N GLU A 14 -36.77 -11.31 -27.99
CA GLU A 14 -35.87 -11.44 -29.16
C GLU A 14 -35.53 -10.15 -29.94
N SER A 15 -34.22 -9.99 -30.18
CA SER A 15 -33.58 -9.15 -31.21
C SER A 15 -33.86 -7.64 -31.25
N SER A 16 -32.92 -6.86 -30.70
CA SER A 16 -32.52 -5.55 -31.26
C SER A 16 -31.03 -5.33 -31.01
N ALA A 17 -30.20 -5.86 -31.92
CA ALA A 17 -28.77 -5.62 -31.96
C ALA A 17 -28.41 -4.48 -32.94
N ASP A 18 -27.15 -4.05 -32.86
CA ASP A 18 -26.44 -3.15 -33.76
C ASP A 18 -26.84 -1.66 -33.83
N ARG A 19 -25.80 -0.86 -34.10
CA ARG A 19 -25.73 0.61 -34.25
C ARG A 19 -25.86 1.37 -32.92
N SER A 20 -24.88 2.18 -32.49
CA SER A 20 -23.81 2.81 -33.27
C SER A 20 -22.43 2.71 -32.62
N ALA A 21 -21.50 2.09 -33.35
CA ALA A 21 -20.10 2.49 -33.36
C ALA A 21 -19.84 3.31 -34.64
N GLU A 22 -18.61 3.81 -34.79
CA GLU A 22 -18.11 4.63 -35.92
C GLU A 22 -18.54 6.11 -35.96
N SER A 23 -17.63 6.93 -36.53
CA SER A 23 -17.60 8.40 -36.54
C SER A 23 -17.44 9.07 -35.14
N SER A 24 -16.49 9.98 -34.91
CA SER A 24 -15.55 10.64 -35.83
C SER A 24 -14.13 10.66 -35.27
N ALA A 25 -13.17 10.21 -36.08
CA ALA A 25 -11.75 10.45 -35.87
C ALA A 25 -11.10 10.88 -37.19
N ASP A 26 -11.08 12.19 -37.48
CA ASP A 26 -10.09 12.84 -38.34
C ASP A 26 -10.14 14.38 -38.16
N ARG A 27 -8.99 15.06 -38.32
CA ARG A 27 -8.75 16.53 -38.44
C ARG A 27 -9.27 17.40 -37.27
N THR A 28 -8.43 18.22 -36.63
CA THR A 28 -7.34 19.00 -37.21
C THR A 28 -6.01 18.87 -36.45
N ALA A 29 -4.92 18.75 -37.20
CA ALA A 29 -3.58 19.06 -36.71
C ALA A 29 -3.20 20.47 -37.16
N GLU A 30 -2.88 21.36 -36.22
CA GLU A 30 -2.08 22.58 -36.39
C GLU A 30 -1.91 23.27 -35.02
N ARG A 31 -0.84 24.07 -34.88
CA ARG A 31 -0.47 24.91 -33.71
C ARG A 31 -0.02 24.19 -32.43
N ASP A 32 0.98 24.67 -31.69
CA ASP A 32 2.00 25.69 -32.00
C ASP A 32 3.37 25.19 -31.53
N THR A 33 4.36 25.19 -32.42
CA THR A 33 5.79 25.16 -32.07
C THR A 33 6.38 26.57 -32.23
N ASP A 34 7.58 26.77 -31.70
CA ASP A 34 8.38 28.00 -31.76
C ASP A 34 7.78 29.28 -31.15
N ARG A 35 8.29 29.64 -29.96
CA ARG A 35 8.41 31.05 -29.54
C ARG A 35 9.76 31.36 -28.88
N SER A 36 10.70 31.73 -29.75
CA SER A 36 11.73 32.76 -29.52
C SER A 36 12.84 32.50 -28.50
N THR A 37 13.96 31.97 -28.99
CA THR A 37 15.32 32.32 -28.50
C THR A 37 16.23 32.81 -29.64
N GLY A 38 15.78 33.86 -30.34
CA GLY A 38 16.72 34.75 -31.02
C GLY A 38 17.55 35.53 -29.97
N GLY A 39 18.81 35.88 -30.21
CA GLY A 39 19.52 35.87 -31.50
C GLY A 39 20.19 37.21 -31.81
N ASN A 40 20.67 37.94 -30.80
CA ASN A 40 21.32 39.24 -30.97
C ASN A 40 22.84 39.09 -31.11
N ALA A 41 23.33 39.09 -32.35
CA ALA A 41 24.75 39.14 -32.67
C ALA A 41 25.03 40.27 -33.68
N GLY A 42 25.98 41.13 -33.34
CA GLY A 42 26.24 42.39 -34.05
C GLY A 42 25.35 43.55 -33.58
N ARG A 43 25.74 44.81 -33.80
CA ARG A 43 27.00 45.30 -34.38
C ARG A 43 27.27 46.69 -33.79
N SER A 44 28.42 46.88 -33.15
CA SER A 44 28.97 48.22 -32.91
C SER A 44 30.49 48.14 -32.93
N ALA A 45 31.09 48.97 -33.78
CA ALA A 45 32.54 49.13 -33.87
C ALA A 45 32.83 50.55 -34.33
N ASP A 46 33.44 51.35 -33.46
CA ASP A 46 34.37 52.38 -33.91
C ASP A 46 35.41 52.75 -32.84
N ARG A 47 36.54 53.27 -33.32
CA ARG A 47 37.65 54.01 -32.67
C ARG A 47 37.74 53.95 -31.12
N SER A 48 38.90 53.57 -30.59
CA SER A 48 40.07 54.45 -30.67
C SER A 48 41.43 53.71 -30.57
N VAL A 49 42.52 54.41 -30.92
CA VAL A 49 43.87 53.83 -31.10
C VAL A 49 44.95 54.63 -30.37
N ASN A 50 45.72 53.97 -29.51
CA ASN A 50 47.16 54.15 -29.27
C ASN A 50 47.66 52.93 -28.45
N ARG A 51 48.80 52.27 -28.76
CA ARG A 51 50.21 52.65 -28.52
C ARG A 51 50.52 52.82 -27.01
N THR A 52 51.59 52.23 -26.44
CA THR A 52 52.82 51.64 -27.03
C THR A 52 53.55 50.64 -26.10
N GLY A 53 54.10 49.55 -26.66
CA GLY A 53 55.27 48.81 -26.11
C GLY A 53 55.08 48.04 -24.77
N VAL A 54 56.06 47.27 -24.26
CA VAL A 54 57.34 46.77 -24.81
C VAL A 54 57.55 45.31 -24.33
N ARG A 55 58.32 44.51 -25.07
CA ARG A 55 58.76 43.14 -24.71
C ARG A 55 59.53 43.08 -23.38
N THR A 56 59.40 41.96 -22.65
CA THR A 56 60.55 41.14 -22.23
C THR A 56 60.17 39.69 -21.91
N VAL A 57 61.12 38.77 -22.07
CA VAL A 57 61.04 37.35 -21.72
C VAL A 57 62.28 37.01 -20.88
N ARG A 58 62.14 36.29 -19.75
CA ARG A 58 63.03 35.19 -19.29
C ARG A 58 62.89 34.77 -17.81
N ARG A 59 62.79 33.44 -17.62
CA ARG A 59 63.49 32.56 -16.63
C ARG A 59 63.21 32.68 -15.10
N GLY A 60 63.34 31.52 -14.42
CA GLY A 60 63.31 31.33 -12.96
C GLY A 60 62.01 30.66 -12.50
N VAL A 61 61.86 29.34 -12.29
CA VAL A 61 62.69 28.30 -11.61
C VAL A 61 62.77 28.51 -10.09
N ARG A 62 62.16 27.58 -9.33
CA ARG A 62 61.82 27.63 -7.87
C ARG A 62 60.66 28.61 -7.62
N LEU A 63 59.51 28.23 -7.05
CA LEU A 63 59.21 27.14 -6.10
C LEU A 63 58.38 25.98 -6.68
N ALA A 64 58.66 24.78 -6.19
CA ALA A 64 57.68 23.70 -6.08
C ALA A 64 57.12 23.66 -4.64
N LEU A 65 56.16 22.76 -4.37
CA LEU A 65 55.63 22.40 -3.04
C LEU A 65 54.66 23.40 -2.36
N ALA A 66 53.46 23.59 -2.94
CA ALA A 66 52.32 24.25 -2.26
C ALA A 66 50.90 23.87 -2.76
N VAL A 67 50.71 22.74 -3.49
CA VAL A 67 49.43 22.45 -4.21
C VAL A 67 48.85 21.05 -3.98
N VAL A 68 49.54 20.14 -3.29
CA VAL A 68 49.18 18.70 -3.26
C VAL A 68 48.17 18.31 -2.16
N THR A 69 47.83 19.21 -1.22
CA THR A 69 46.99 18.90 -0.04
C THR A 69 45.66 19.66 -0.02
N ALA A 70 44.87 19.56 -1.11
CA ALA A 70 43.54 20.18 -1.22
C ALA A 70 42.48 19.29 -1.91
N ALA A 71 42.67 17.97 -1.94
CA ALA A 71 41.85 17.02 -2.70
C ALA A 71 41.22 15.86 -1.89
N LEU A 72 41.35 15.87 -0.56
CA LEU A 72 40.85 14.80 0.33
C LEU A 72 39.94 15.37 1.44
N ALA A 73 38.92 16.11 1.03
CA ALA A 73 37.89 16.66 1.92
C ALA A 73 36.49 16.72 1.26
N LEU A 74 36.19 15.80 0.34
CA LEU A 74 34.80 15.55 -0.06
C LEU A 74 34.13 14.69 1.03
N PRO A 75 33.14 15.19 1.79
CA PRO A 75 32.29 14.31 2.58
C PRO A 75 31.52 13.42 1.61
N LEU A 76 31.69 12.10 1.75
CA LEU A 76 30.89 11.10 1.02
C LEU A 76 29.46 11.11 1.57
N VAL A 77 28.69 12.13 1.19
CA VAL A 77 27.25 12.18 1.38
C VAL A 77 26.66 11.12 0.44
N THR A 78 26.52 9.90 0.95
CA THR A 78 25.83 8.80 0.28
C THR A 78 24.35 9.17 0.16
N ALA A 79 24.02 9.89 -0.91
CA ALA A 79 22.65 10.24 -1.25
C ALA A 79 21.86 8.94 -1.50
N ALA A 80 21.06 8.53 -0.52
CA ALA A 80 20.15 7.41 -0.68
C ALA A 80 19.17 7.73 -1.81
N ALA A 81 19.31 7.05 -2.94
CA ALA A 81 18.38 7.16 -4.04
C ALA A 81 17.01 6.67 -3.56
N THR A 82 15.97 7.48 -3.79
CA THR A 82 14.59 7.09 -3.46
C THR A 82 13.84 6.83 -4.75
N HIS A 83 13.22 5.65 -4.85
CA HIS A 83 12.39 5.27 -5.98
C HIS A 83 10.94 5.23 -5.51
N SER A 84 10.13 6.17 -6.00
CA SER A 84 8.71 6.29 -5.65
C SER A 84 7.85 5.74 -6.77
N ARG A 85 6.93 4.85 -6.42
CA ARG A 85 5.90 4.30 -7.30
C ARG A 85 4.55 4.86 -6.88
N ALA A 86 3.77 5.30 -7.87
CA ALA A 86 2.34 5.48 -7.68
C ALA A 86 1.69 4.10 -7.61
N VAL A 87 0.77 3.92 -6.67
CA VAL A 87 -0.09 2.75 -6.57
C VAL A 87 -1.56 3.22 -6.68
N PRO A 88 -2.55 2.32 -6.80
CA PRO A 88 -3.96 2.70 -6.88
C PRO A 88 -4.42 3.63 -5.74
N TYR A 89 -5.57 4.28 -5.91
CA TYR A 89 -6.22 5.13 -4.89
C TYR A 89 -5.45 6.41 -4.46
N GLY A 90 -4.44 6.84 -5.23
CA GLY A 90 -3.58 7.97 -4.87
C GLY A 90 -2.45 7.59 -3.89
N ASP A 91 -2.27 6.30 -3.66
CA ASP A 91 -1.25 5.78 -2.75
C ASP A 91 0.17 5.99 -3.31
N ARG A 92 1.15 6.11 -2.40
CA ARG A 92 2.57 6.29 -2.73
C ARG A 92 3.43 5.30 -1.94
N LEU A 93 4.20 4.49 -2.67
CA LEU A 93 5.16 3.54 -2.12
C LEU A 93 6.58 3.98 -2.53
N THR A 94 7.43 4.30 -1.56
CA THR A 94 8.79 4.80 -1.78
C THR A 94 9.81 3.87 -1.14
N ALA A 95 10.62 3.22 -1.97
CA ALA A 95 11.82 2.51 -1.52
C ALA A 95 12.99 3.51 -1.36
N HIS A 96 13.80 3.32 -0.31
CA HIS A 96 15.01 4.09 -0.02
C HIS A 96 16.21 3.14 -0.15
N THR A 97 17.17 3.42 -1.03
CA THR A 97 18.35 2.54 -1.16
C THR A 97 19.23 2.62 0.10
N SER A 98 19.36 1.51 0.81
CA SER A 98 20.46 1.30 1.75
C SER A 98 21.71 0.85 0.99
N ALA A 99 22.89 1.33 1.41
CA ALA A 99 24.17 0.84 0.88
C ALA A 99 24.47 -0.62 1.30
N ALA A 100 23.71 -1.16 2.26
CA ALA A 100 23.66 -2.59 2.57
C ALA A 100 22.21 -3.01 2.81
N VAL A 101 21.68 -3.90 1.95
CA VAL A 101 20.45 -4.65 2.26
C VAL A 101 20.88 -5.84 3.11
N THR A 102 20.54 -5.84 4.40
CA THR A 102 20.75 -7.01 5.26
C THR A 102 19.62 -8.02 4.98
N ALA A 103 19.96 -9.31 4.88
CA ALA A 103 19.02 -10.37 4.51
C ALA A 103 17.95 -10.69 5.59
N MET A 104 17.96 -9.98 6.71
CA MET A 104 16.91 -10.02 7.72
C MET A 104 15.73 -9.16 7.26
N GLU A 105 14.50 -9.61 7.46
CA GLU A 105 13.30 -8.82 7.19
C GLU A 105 13.29 -7.51 8.00
N PRO A 106 12.79 -6.39 7.45
CA PRO A 106 12.64 -5.17 8.22
C PRO A 106 11.53 -5.29 9.27
N ALA A 107 11.69 -4.55 10.37
CA ALA A 107 10.62 -4.27 11.31
C ALA A 107 9.68 -3.21 10.73
N LEU A 108 8.41 -3.22 11.15
CA LEU A 108 7.39 -2.27 10.72
C LEU A 108 7.01 -1.33 11.86
N ARG A 109 6.71 -0.06 11.53
CA ARG A 109 6.11 0.90 12.46
C ARG A 109 5.16 1.86 11.76
N VAL A 110 4.22 2.41 12.50
CA VAL A 110 3.48 3.61 12.10
C VAL A 110 4.31 4.85 12.45
N ARG A 111 4.41 5.81 11.53
CA ARG A 111 5.03 7.11 11.77
C ARG A 111 4.21 8.22 11.12
N GLY A 112 3.36 8.88 11.92
CA GLY A 112 2.39 9.84 11.40
C GLY A 112 1.45 9.17 10.38
N HIS A 113 1.41 9.70 9.16
CA HIS A 113 0.55 9.21 8.08
C HIS A 113 1.15 8.04 7.28
N ALA A 114 2.28 7.46 7.72
CA ALA A 114 3.04 6.48 6.98
C ALA A 114 3.20 5.15 7.72
N VAL A 115 3.23 4.05 6.96
CA VAL A 115 3.89 2.81 7.36
C VAL A 115 5.36 2.94 6.97
N GLU A 116 6.27 2.77 7.92
CA GLU A 116 7.71 2.68 7.67
C GLU A 116 8.21 1.27 7.94
N ALA A 117 8.90 0.68 6.97
CA ALA A 117 9.76 -0.47 7.20
C ALA A 117 11.19 0.01 7.48
N TYR A 118 11.82 -0.54 8.51
CA TYR A 118 13.17 -0.18 8.93
C TYR A 118 13.98 -1.40 9.32
N ASP A 119 15.28 -1.33 9.06
CA ASP A 119 16.26 -2.27 9.57
C ASP A 119 16.35 -2.08 11.11
N PRO A 120 16.06 -3.12 11.92
CA PRO A 120 15.93 -2.96 13.37
C PRO A 120 17.26 -2.77 14.10
N ALA A 121 18.40 -3.13 13.48
CA ALA A 121 19.72 -2.99 14.09
C ALA A 121 20.30 -1.57 13.89
N THR A 122 20.02 -0.96 12.73
CA THR A 122 20.56 0.37 12.37
C THR A 122 19.53 1.50 12.46
N GLY A 123 18.23 1.19 12.51
CA GLY A 123 17.14 2.16 12.42
C GLY A 123 16.92 2.72 11.01
N HIS A 124 17.75 2.35 10.02
CA HIS A 124 17.63 2.84 8.64
C HIS A 124 16.34 2.37 7.99
N ARG A 125 15.61 3.30 7.39
CA ARG A 125 14.34 3.04 6.73
C ARG A 125 14.56 2.42 5.35
N ARG A 126 13.96 1.26 5.08
CA ARG A 126 14.06 0.56 3.78
C ARG A 126 13.00 1.04 2.80
N TRP A 127 11.76 1.16 3.25
CA TRP A 127 10.67 1.69 2.44
C TRP A 127 9.63 2.44 3.29
N THR A 128 8.76 3.18 2.61
CA THR A 128 7.68 3.96 3.22
C THR A 128 6.44 3.89 2.34
N TYR A 129 5.30 3.63 2.95
CA TYR A 129 4.02 3.58 2.27
C TYR A 129 3.06 4.60 2.90
N THR A 130 2.48 5.46 2.07
CA THR A 130 1.55 6.53 2.46
C THR A 130 0.33 6.54 1.55
N ARG A 131 -0.81 6.96 2.10
CA ARG A 131 -2.09 7.07 1.38
C ARG A 131 -2.68 8.45 1.60
N GLU A 132 -3.15 9.10 0.52
CA GLU A 132 -3.53 10.51 0.57
C GLU A 132 -4.71 10.77 1.53
N GLY A 133 -4.55 11.73 2.44
CA GLY A 133 -5.55 12.08 3.46
C GLY A 133 -5.85 10.99 4.51
N ARG A 134 -5.14 9.85 4.49
CA ARG A 134 -5.34 8.73 5.43
C ARG A 134 -4.18 8.62 6.44
N HIS A 135 -4.32 7.74 7.42
CA HIS A 135 -3.24 7.31 8.29
C HIS A 135 -3.40 5.81 8.65
N PRO A 136 -2.31 5.10 8.98
CA PRO A 136 -2.42 3.74 9.52
C PRO A 136 -3.00 3.77 10.93
N LEU A 137 -3.84 2.78 11.24
CA LEU A 137 -4.36 2.50 12.58
C LEU A 137 -3.62 1.32 13.23
N ALA A 138 -3.29 0.30 12.43
CA ALA A 138 -2.52 -0.87 12.86
C ALA A 138 -1.59 -1.35 11.73
N VAL A 139 -0.47 -1.97 12.12
CA VAL A 139 0.43 -2.69 11.21
C VAL A 139 0.73 -4.07 11.81
N LEU A 140 0.78 -5.09 10.95
CA LEU A 140 1.01 -6.49 11.33
C LEU A 140 2.11 -7.08 10.43
N PRO A 141 3.35 -7.23 10.96
CA PRO A 141 4.43 -7.89 10.23
C PRO A 141 4.26 -9.41 10.26
N LEU A 142 4.19 -10.04 9.09
CA LEU A 142 4.28 -11.48 8.90
C LEU A 142 5.46 -11.80 7.96
N PRO A 143 5.92 -13.06 7.85
CA PRO A 143 6.95 -13.42 6.87
C PRO A 143 6.52 -13.03 5.44
N GLY A 144 7.30 -12.19 4.76
CA GLY A 144 7.04 -11.68 3.41
C GLY A 144 5.95 -10.59 3.30
N HIS A 145 5.04 -10.48 4.28
CA HIS A 145 3.85 -9.61 4.22
C HIS A 145 3.88 -8.47 5.23
N ALA A 146 3.61 -7.25 4.75
CA ALA A 146 3.49 -6.06 5.57
C ALA A 146 2.04 -5.55 5.51
N LEU A 147 1.22 -6.10 6.40
CA LEU A 147 -0.20 -5.79 6.49
C LEU A 147 -0.41 -4.47 7.25
N ALA A 148 -1.32 -3.64 6.76
CA ALA A 148 -1.73 -2.41 7.42
C ALA A 148 -3.24 -2.16 7.30
N LEU A 149 -3.86 -1.72 8.39
CA LEU A 149 -5.23 -1.22 8.45
C LEU A 149 -5.20 0.30 8.49
N TRP A 150 -5.98 0.94 7.63
CA TRP A 150 -6.00 2.39 7.44
C TRP A 150 -7.26 3.05 8.00
N SER A 151 -7.18 4.36 8.22
CA SER A 151 -8.23 5.21 8.79
C SER A 151 -9.51 5.34 7.94
N ASP A 152 -9.59 4.65 6.80
CA ASP A 152 -10.74 4.56 5.90
C ASP A 152 -11.27 3.13 5.74
N GLY A 153 -10.81 2.21 6.58
CA GLY A 153 -11.19 0.80 6.50
C GLY A 153 -10.50 0.04 5.37
N MET A 154 -9.56 0.65 4.64
CA MET A 154 -8.71 -0.11 3.72
C MET A 154 -7.74 -0.99 4.51
N VAL A 155 -7.59 -2.24 4.08
CA VAL A 155 -6.50 -3.15 4.47
C VAL A 155 -5.62 -3.39 3.25
N THR A 156 -4.31 -3.34 3.46
CA THR A 156 -3.30 -3.42 2.39
C THR A 156 -2.18 -4.37 2.78
N ASP A 157 -1.74 -5.22 1.87
CA ASP A 157 -0.50 -6.01 2.00
C ASP A 157 0.59 -5.41 1.11
N THR A 158 1.77 -5.13 1.67
CA THR A 158 2.96 -4.67 0.94
C THR A 158 4.06 -5.72 1.02
N VAL A 159 4.82 -5.94 -0.06
CA VAL A 159 5.99 -6.83 -0.04
C VAL A 159 6.97 -6.35 1.04
N ARG A 160 7.12 -7.14 2.12
CA ARG A 160 7.74 -6.64 3.36
C ARG A 160 9.23 -6.38 3.24
N GLU A 161 9.94 -7.21 2.48
CA GLU A 161 11.40 -7.17 2.37
C GLU A 161 11.91 -5.81 1.84
N ASP A 162 11.34 -5.36 0.71
CA ASP A 162 11.88 -4.27 -0.12
C ASP A 162 10.88 -3.15 -0.44
N GLY A 163 9.57 -3.38 -0.26
CA GLY A 163 8.54 -2.43 -0.65
C GLY A 163 8.38 -2.31 -2.17
N SER A 164 8.63 -3.40 -2.92
CA SER A 164 8.51 -3.43 -4.38
C SER A 164 7.09 -3.16 -4.88
N ALA A 165 6.07 -3.71 -4.20
CA ALA A 165 4.67 -3.56 -4.58
C ALA A 165 3.73 -3.62 -3.35
N VAL A 166 2.57 -2.96 -3.48
CA VAL A 166 1.37 -3.33 -2.71
C VAL A 166 0.74 -4.52 -3.44
N ARG A 167 0.63 -5.65 -2.76
CA ARG A 167 0.20 -6.94 -3.33
C ARG A 167 -1.31 -6.99 -3.53
N TRP A 168 -2.07 -6.45 -2.57
CA TRP A 168 -3.52 -6.34 -2.64
C TRP A 168 -4.07 -5.26 -1.71
N HIS A 169 -5.29 -4.81 -2.03
CA HIS A 169 -6.12 -3.88 -1.28
C HIS A 169 -7.50 -4.52 -1.03
N ARG A 170 -8.10 -4.33 0.15
CA ARG A 170 -9.50 -4.68 0.45
C ARG A 170 -10.13 -3.64 1.38
N VAL A 171 -11.37 -3.23 1.13
CA VAL A 171 -12.10 -2.27 1.98
C VAL A 171 -13.03 -3.01 2.94
N ILE A 172 -12.99 -2.67 4.23
CA ILE A 172 -13.97 -3.09 5.23
C ILE A 172 -15.22 -2.19 5.14
N PRO A 173 -16.41 -2.72 4.81
CA PRO A 173 -17.62 -1.89 4.72
C PRO A 173 -18.09 -1.39 6.08
N ALA A 174 -18.59 -0.15 6.12
CA ALA A 174 -19.12 0.52 7.32
C ALA A 174 -18.11 0.62 8.49
N PHE A 175 -16.83 0.88 8.17
CA PHE A 175 -15.75 1.00 9.14
C PHE A 175 -15.69 2.37 9.84
N ASP A 176 -15.57 2.38 11.17
CA ASP A 176 -15.15 3.56 11.95
C ASP A 176 -13.72 3.38 12.48
N ALA A 177 -12.85 4.37 12.20
CA ALA A 177 -11.48 4.41 12.71
C ALA A 177 -11.38 4.49 14.25
N ARG A 178 -12.40 5.04 14.93
CA ARG A 178 -12.43 5.17 16.40
C ARG A 178 -12.82 3.88 17.12
N SER A 179 -13.32 2.89 16.38
CA SER A 179 -13.68 1.56 16.91
C SER A 179 -12.53 0.82 17.58
N GLY A 180 -11.27 1.18 17.27
CA GLY A 180 -10.07 0.46 17.68
C GLY A 180 -10.04 -0.99 17.17
N SER A 181 -10.56 -1.21 15.96
CA SER A 181 -10.49 -2.47 15.21
C SER A 181 -9.07 -3.04 15.14
N VAL A 182 -8.94 -4.37 15.16
CA VAL A 182 -7.63 -5.06 15.20
C VAL A 182 -7.39 -5.97 13.98
N LEU A 183 -6.10 -6.14 13.64
CA LEU A 183 -5.61 -7.15 12.70
C LEU A 183 -5.02 -8.32 13.50
N GLN A 184 -5.41 -9.56 13.20
CA GLN A 184 -4.88 -10.76 13.87
C GLN A 184 -4.72 -11.93 12.89
N PRO A 185 -3.59 -12.69 12.93
CA PRO A 185 -3.48 -13.97 12.24
C PRO A 185 -4.49 -14.97 12.83
N LEU A 186 -5.11 -15.79 11.99
CA LEU A 186 -6.08 -16.80 12.43
C LEU A 186 -5.43 -18.16 12.67
N ASP A 187 -4.50 -18.57 11.80
CA ASP A 187 -3.78 -19.84 11.86
C ASP A 187 -2.33 -19.67 12.37
N PRO A 188 -1.63 -20.75 12.80
CA PRO A 188 -0.23 -20.69 13.24
C PRO A 188 0.78 -20.30 12.14
N GLN A 189 0.40 -20.44 10.86
CA GLN A 189 1.27 -20.17 9.70
C GLN A 189 0.97 -18.78 9.08
N ALA A 190 0.04 -18.03 9.69
CA ALA A 190 -0.45 -16.72 9.27
C ALA A 190 -0.86 -16.63 7.78
N LYS A 191 -1.40 -17.72 7.23
CA LYS A 191 -2.02 -17.77 5.90
C LYS A 191 -3.34 -17.00 5.84
N MET A 192 -4.00 -16.83 6.98
CA MET A 192 -5.32 -16.22 7.15
C MET A 192 -5.26 -15.06 8.16
N LEU A 193 -5.94 -13.96 7.80
CA LEU A 193 -5.99 -12.70 8.55
C LEU A 193 -7.43 -12.39 8.93
N ALA A 194 -7.69 -12.24 10.22
CA ALA A 194 -8.90 -11.58 10.72
C ALA A 194 -8.71 -10.06 10.78
N VAL A 195 -9.75 -9.35 10.34
CA VAL A 195 -9.98 -7.93 10.61
C VAL A 195 -11.21 -7.86 11.50
N VAL A 196 -11.02 -7.48 12.76
CA VAL A 196 -12.08 -7.48 13.78
C VAL A 196 -12.55 -6.05 14.00
N THR A 197 -13.80 -5.77 13.65
CA THR A 197 -14.53 -4.53 13.94
C THR A 197 -15.70 -4.82 14.90
N PRO A 198 -16.33 -3.80 15.52
CA PRO A 198 -17.48 -4.02 16.39
C PRO A 198 -18.66 -4.71 15.69
N GLU A 199 -18.81 -4.47 14.39
CA GLU A 199 -19.92 -4.94 13.55
C GLU A 199 -19.66 -6.30 12.89
N ARG A 200 -18.39 -6.71 12.73
CA ARG A 200 -18.02 -7.98 12.09
C ARG A 200 -16.58 -8.40 12.36
N ILE A 201 -16.33 -9.70 12.28
CA ILE A 201 -15.01 -10.25 11.94
C ILE A 201 -15.04 -10.58 10.45
N ALA A 202 -14.09 -10.07 9.67
CA ALA A 202 -13.92 -10.41 8.26
C ALA A 202 -12.56 -11.08 8.05
N ALA A 203 -12.54 -12.22 7.38
CA ALA A 203 -11.33 -13.03 7.21
C ALA A 203 -10.86 -13.09 5.76
N TYR A 204 -9.57 -12.84 5.56
CA TYR A 204 -8.91 -12.75 4.27
C TYR A 204 -7.72 -13.70 4.21
N ARG A 205 -7.47 -14.32 3.05
CA ARG A 205 -6.22 -15.06 2.84
C ARG A 205 -5.10 -14.07 2.54
N VAL A 206 -3.98 -14.20 3.26
CA VAL A 206 -2.86 -13.24 3.21
C VAL A 206 -2.15 -13.25 1.85
N ALA A 207 -2.17 -14.40 1.14
CA ALA A 207 -1.50 -14.54 -0.16
C ALA A 207 -2.10 -13.65 -1.28
N ASP A 208 -3.43 -13.56 -1.37
CA ASP A 208 -4.17 -12.92 -2.48
C ASP A 208 -5.12 -11.79 -2.01
N GLY A 209 -5.33 -11.67 -0.70
CA GLY A 209 -6.24 -10.73 -0.07
C GLY A 209 -7.71 -11.15 -0.15
N ASP A 210 -8.04 -12.31 -0.68
CA ASP A 210 -9.44 -12.65 -0.91
C ASP A 210 -10.18 -12.95 0.38
N LEU A 211 -11.41 -12.44 0.43
CA LEU A 211 -12.38 -12.73 1.48
C LEU A 211 -12.73 -14.22 1.46
N ARG A 212 -12.65 -14.88 2.62
CA ARG A 212 -13.06 -16.28 2.81
C ARG A 212 -14.37 -16.37 3.60
N TRP A 213 -14.53 -15.56 4.65
CA TRP A 213 -15.76 -15.51 5.43
C TRP A 213 -15.96 -14.17 6.16
N ILE A 214 -17.20 -13.88 6.55
CA ILE A 214 -17.58 -12.78 7.44
C ILE A 214 -18.46 -13.35 8.55
N LEU A 215 -18.15 -13.03 9.80
CA LEU A 215 -18.93 -13.38 10.97
C LEU A 215 -19.45 -12.10 11.66
N PRO A 216 -20.75 -11.80 11.62
CA PRO A 216 -21.34 -10.76 12.46
C PRO A 216 -21.43 -11.23 13.93
N PRO A 217 -21.48 -10.31 14.90
CA PRO A 217 -21.74 -10.65 16.30
C PRO A 217 -23.14 -11.25 16.46
N ARG A 218 -23.38 -11.92 17.60
CA ARG A 218 -24.72 -12.42 17.96
C ARG A 218 -25.73 -11.26 18.02
N ARG A 219 -26.99 -11.52 17.65
CA ARG A 219 -28.06 -10.50 17.65
C ARG A 219 -28.20 -9.86 19.04
N GLY A 220 -28.11 -8.53 19.10
CA GLY A 220 -28.15 -7.79 20.37
C GLY A 220 -26.81 -7.72 21.10
N CYS A 221 -25.72 -8.13 20.44
CA CYS A 221 -24.35 -8.09 20.96
C CYS A 221 -23.44 -7.38 19.95
N THR A 222 -22.31 -6.84 20.42
CA THR A 222 -21.36 -6.07 19.62
C THR A 222 -19.95 -6.53 19.96
N TYR A 223 -19.07 -6.73 18.98
CA TYR A 223 -17.68 -7.09 19.28
C TYR A 223 -16.94 -5.93 19.97
N VAL A 224 -16.02 -6.26 20.87
CA VAL A 224 -15.03 -5.32 21.42
C VAL A 224 -13.66 -5.75 20.92
N PRO A 225 -13.17 -5.23 19.78
CA PRO A 225 -11.96 -5.73 19.11
C PRO A 225 -10.72 -5.76 19.99
N GLN A 226 -10.62 -4.85 20.96
CA GLN A 226 -9.50 -4.74 21.91
C GLN A 226 -9.53 -5.82 22.99
N ARG A 227 -10.70 -6.42 23.27
CA ARG A 227 -10.88 -7.52 24.23
C ARG A 227 -10.82 -8.86 23.50
N HIS A 228 -9.64 -9.16 22.96
CA HIS A 228 -9.34 -10.43 22.30
C HIS A 228 -8.17 -11.17 22.97
N LEU A 229 -8.05 -12.47 22.70
CA LEU A 229 -6.92 -13.30 23.08
C LEU A 229 -6.62 -14.29 21.94
N ARG A 230 -5.39 -14.27 21.40
CA ARG A 230 -4.92 -15.25 20.42
C ARG A 230 -4.21 -16.39 21.16
N THR A 231 -4.59 -17.63 20.88
CA THR A 231 -3.89 -18.85 21.33
C THR A 231 -3.00 -19.39 20.20
N SER A 232 -2.63 -20.67 20.21
CA SER A 232 -2.10 -21.36 19.03
C SER A 232 -3.16 -21.52 17.93
N ASP A 233 -4.35 -21.98 18.31
CA ASP A 233 -5.32 -22.57 17.37
C ASP A 233 -6.66 -21.82 17.28
N ALA A 234 -6.82 -20.76 18.09
CA ALA A 234 -8.01 -19.90 18.06
C ALA A 234 -7.67 -18.43 18.30
N LEU A 235 -8.55 -17.54 17.85
CA LEU A 235 -8.71 -16.17 18.31
C LEU A 235 -10.04 -16.08 19.09
N LEU A 236 -9.96 -15.68 20.35
CA LEU A 236 -11.11 -15.41 21.21
C LEU A 236 -11.41 -13.90 21.16
N ILE A 237 -12.67 -13.50 21.00
CA ILE A 237 -13.11 -12.09 21.01
C ILE A 237 -14.34 -11.94 21.90
N ALA A 238 -14.37 -10.88 22.73
CA ALA A 238 -15.56 -10.51 23.48
C ALA A 238 -16.66 -9.90 22.58
N GLN A 239 -17.89 -10.37 22.75
CA GLN A 239 -19.13 -9.87 22.17
C GLN A 239 -20.18 -9.64 23.30
N PRO A 240 -19.99 -8.64 24.18
CA PRO A 240 -21.00 -8.30 25.19
C PRO A 240 -22.37 -8.03 24.57
N CYS A 241 -23.41 -8.45 25.26
CA CYS A 241 -24.81 -8.42 24.83
C CYS A 241 -25.62 -7.39 25.63
N THR A 242 -26.70 -6.87 25.04
CA THR A 242 -27.64 -5.98 25.74
C THR A 242 -28.51 -6.73 26.75
N GLU A 243 -28.86 -7.98 26.44
CA GLU A 243 -29.59 -8.87 27.35
C GLU A 243 -28.60 -9.69 28.21
N PRO A 244 -28.87 -9.88 29.52
CA PRO A 244 -28.00 -10.66 30.41
C PRO A 244 -27.79 -12.09 29.91
N ALA A 245 -26.53 -12.46 29.68
CA ALA A 245 -26.12 -13.79 29.22
C ALA A 245 -25.08 -14.40 30.15
N ALA A 246 -24.87 -15.73 30.07
CA ALA A 246 -23.69 -16.36 30.65
C ALA A 246 -22.44 -15.83 29.93
N TRP A 247 -21.36 -15.55 30.67
CA TRP A 247 -20.13 -14.93 30.13
C TRP A 247 -19.51 -15.71 28.95
N THR A 248 -19.69 -17.03 28.90
CA THR A 248 -19.26 -17.88 27.77
C THR A 248 -20.00 -17.57 26.47
N ALA A 249 -21.25 -17.12 26.54
CA ALA A 249 -22.06 -16.71 25.39
C ALA A 249 -21.78 -15.27 24.93
N GLU A 250 -21.05 -14.49 25.74
CA GLU A 250 -20.46 -13.18 25.38
C GLU A 250 -19.03 -13.30 24.84
N LEU A 251 -18.57 -14.52 24.53
CA LEU A 251 -17.35 -14.77 23.79
C LEU A 251 -17.68 -15.37 22.42
N VAL A 252 -16.76 -15.22 21.48
CA VAL A 252 -16.69 -16.04 20.27
C VAL A 252 -15.28 -16.60 20.14
N ALA A 253 -15.16 -17.82 19.65
CA ALA A 253 -13.91 -18.42 19.22
C ALA A 253 -13.93 -18.57 17.68
N VAL A 254 -12.88 -18.13 17.02
CA VAL A 254 -12.70 -18.24 15.56
C VAL A 254 -11.29 -18.70 15.20
N ASP A 255 -11.13 -19.32 14.04
CA ASP A 255 -9.85 -19.68 13.42
C ASP A 255 -9.94 -19.51 11.88
N GLU A 256 -9.02 -20.07 11.09
CA GLU A 256 -9.03 -19.93 9.64
C GLU A 256 -10.36 -20.33 8.98
N PHE A 257 -11.11 -21.28 9.54
CA PHE A 257 -12.36 -21.81 9.00
C PHE A 257 -13.62 -21.09 9.51
N GLY A 258 -13.46 -19.98 10.24
CA GLY A 258 -14.59 -19.23 10.79
C GLY A 258 -14.80 -19.53 12.27
N ARG A 259 -16.07 -19.58 12.70
CA ARG A 259 -16.37 -19.89 14.11
C ARG A 259 -15.97 -21.32 14.45
N ILE A 260 -15.48 -21.52 15.66
CA ILE A 260 -15.26 -22.85 16.24
C ILE A 260 -16.58 -23.31 16.87
N GLU A 261 -17.23 -24.26 16.21
CA GLU A 261 -18.43 -24.98 16.68
C GLU A 261 -18.20 -26.49 16.44
N PRO A 262 -18.81 -27.38 17.25
CA PRO A 262 -18.78 -28.82 16.98
C PRO A 262 -19.31 -29.15 15.58
N ASP A 263 -18.74 -30.19 14.97
CA ASP A 263 -19.20 -30.79 13.71
C ASP A 263 -19.29 -29.83 12.49
N ARG A 264 -18.59 -28.69 12.54
CA ARG A 264 -18.49 -27.76 11.40
C ARG A 264 -17.76 -28.38 10.21
N GLU A 265 -18.19 -28.04 9.00
CA GLU A 265 -17.48 -28.38 7.76
C GLU A 265 -16.33 -27.36 7.50
N PRO A 266 -15.09 -27.79 7.22
CA PRO A 266 -13.98 -26.87 6.95
C PRO A 266 -14.19 -26.08 5.65
N LEU A 267 -14.06 -24.75 5.73
CA LEU A 267 -14.06 -23.89 4.55
C LEU A 267 -12.82 -24.14 3.68
N GLY A 268 -13.01 -24.42 2.38
CA GLY A 268 -11.94 -24.63 1.40
C GLY A 268 -11.04 -23.40 1.26
N ASN A 269 -9.97 -23.36 2.04
CA ASN A 269 -9.15 -22.17 2.28
C ASN A 269 -7.83 -22.17 1.50
N GLU A 270 -7.54 -23.22 0.73
CA GLU A 270 -6.40 -23.32 -0.18
C GLU A 270 -6.54 -22.41 -1.41
N ILE A 271 -5.40 -21.97 -1.97
CA ILE A 271 -5.39 -21.33 -3.28
C ILE A 271 -5.82 -22.38 -4.31
N PRO A 272 -6.85 -22.13 -5.14
CA PRO A 272 -7.26 -23.06 -6.18
C PRO A 272 -6.08 -23.37 -7.11
N THR A 273 -5.70 -24.64 -7.19
CA THR A 273 -4.70 -25.08 -8.16
C THR A 273 -5.26 -24.89 -9.58
N PRO A 274 -4.49 -24.32 -10.52
CA PRO A 274 -4.89 -24.31 -11.92
C PRO A 274 -5.16 -25.74 -12.40
N LYS A 275 -6.32 -25.94 -13.03
CA LYS A 275 -6.61 -27.21 -13.70
C LYS A 275 -5.66 -27.37 -14.90
N PRO A 276 -5.03 -28.55 -15.09
CA PRO A 276 -4.22 -28.83 -16.28
C PRO A 276 -5.07 -28.88 -17.57
#